data_AF-A0A6A4ZLS0-F1
#
_entry.id   AF-A0A6A4ZLS0-F1
#
_cell.length_a   1.000
_cell.length_b   1.000
_cell.length_c   1.000
_cell.angle_alpha   90.00
_cell.angle_beta   90.00
_cell.angle_gamma   90.00
#
_symmetry.space_group_name_H-M   'P 1'
#
loop_
_entity.id
_entity.type
_entity.pdbx_description
1 polymer ?
#
loop_
_entity_poly.entity_id
_entity_poly.type
_entity_poly.pdbx_seq_one_letter_code
_entity_poly.pdbx_strand_id
1 'polypeptide(L)'
;MLSLVCVVVGEGRPFSVKIEENENVGILKNMIWGQKMYQFPADELELYHTLKGNTEVDEDVLRELKQQGSNDLTVKYVNDIAWMNPIKLLKRYLDANPPVEEQIHVLVVVPEGAVAARTSHAQAVEFQDAVLEASVNKAFKDRDEKRSVYSLSDMNSEKKRRILQKMGLTVNVLRMKEPRDVSIPGYPWIDEFPENQEDQRAQYMAYLEMHLMTLLDEDVFSLVDIANDKTVLDTVDPRLPFRIKGTADVLLAKSNVTNLIPMAGLCIVIELKKKVEKNHINQAIGQLMCASIKAPLGCFPMSLLTDLNGTWHFCYFSDKSVLTQVIF
;
A
#
# COMPACT_ATOMS: atom_id res chain seq x y z
N MET A 1 33.75 26.11 3.67
CA MET A 1 32.54 25.49 4.26
C MET A 1 32.91 24.43 5.29
N LEU A 2 32.52 24.65 6.55
CA LEU A 2 32.65 23.73 7.68
C LEU A 2 31.33 22.98 7.91
N SER A 3 31.41 21.75 8.44
CA SER A 3 30.25 20.99 8.92
C SER A 3 30.39 20.80 10.43
N LEU A 4 29.50 21.41 11.21
CA LEU A 4 29.51 21.34 12.66
C LEU A 4 28.40 20.41 13.14
N VAL A 5 28.76 19.42 13.95
CA VAL A 5 27.80 18.60 14.69
C VAL A 5 27.46 19.31 16.00
N CYS A 6 26.20 19.65 16.16
CA CYS A 6 25.63 20.35 17.29
C CYS A 6 24.76 19.41 18.11
N VAL A 7 24.73 19.55 19.44
CA VAL A 7 23.79 18.85 20.32
C VAL A 7 23.10 19.85 21.23
N VAL A 8 21.77 19.75 21.29
CA VAL A 8 20.97 20.55 22.23
C VAL A 8 20.93 19.82 23.57
N VAL A 9 21.31 20.55 24.61
CA VAL A 9 21.22 20.10 26.00
C VAL A 9 19.75 19.80 26.35
N GLY A 10 19.48 18.65 26.96
CA GLY A 10 18.14 18.17 27.27
C GLY A 10 17.48 17.37 26.14
N GLU A 11 17.80 17.65 24.86
CA GLU A 11 17.29 16.84 23.73
C GLU A 11 18.19 15.62 23.46
N GLY A 12 19.52 15.78 23.60
CA GLY A 12 20.52 14.72 23.39
C GLY A 12 20.51 14.09 22.00
N ARG A 13 20.01 14.81 20.97
CA ARG A 13 20.03 14.37 19.57
C ARG A 13 21.00 15.25 18.77
N PRO A 14 22.11 14.70 18.23
CA PRO A 14 23.03 15.44 17.39
C PRO A 14 22.40 15.81 16.05
N PHE A 15 22.78 16.97 15.51
CA PHE A 15 22.37 17.45 14.20
C PHE A 15 23.50 18.26 13.57
N SER A 16 23.59 18.27 12.24
CA SER A 16 24.66 18.96 11.53
C SER A 16 24.21 20.33 11.00
N VAL A 17 25.11 21.32 11.07
CA VAL A 17 24.96 22.65 10.51
C VAL A 17 26.15 22.92 9.57
N LYS A 18 25.89 23.33 8.33
CA LYS A 18 26.92 23.73 7.37
C LYS A 18 27.10 25.24 7.43
N ILE A 19 28.31 25.73 7.65
CA ILE A 19 28.59 27.17 7.81
C ILE A 19 29.98 27.54 7.29
N GLU A 20 30.19 28.77 6.82
CA GLU A 20 31.52 29.23 6.41
C GLU A 20 32.42 29.56 7.61
N GLU A 21 33.71 29.23 7.52
CA GLU A 21 34.70 29.40 8.61
C GLU A 21 34.85 30.86 9.07
N ASN A 22 34.72 31.79 8.12
CA ASN A 22 34.84 33.22 8.36
C ASN A 22 33.53 33.86 8.86
N GLU A 23 32.50 33.07 9.15
CA GLU A 23 31.28 33.56 9.79
C GLU A 23 31.45 33.71 11.30
N ASN A 24 30.58 34.52 11.90
CA ASN A 24 30.56 34.71 13.35
C ASN A 24 29.60 33.74 14.06
N VAL A 25 29.80 33.60 15.36
CA VAL A 25 28.98 32.74 16.24
C VAL A 25 27.51 33.16 16.25
N GLY A 26 27.19 34.46 16.07
CA GLY A 26 25.82 34.95 15.94
C GLY A 26 25.08 34.37 14.73
N ILE A 27 25.77 34.21 13.59
CA ILE A 27 25.20 33.56 12.41
C ILE A 27 24.96 32.07 12.68
N LEU A 28 25.87 31.39 13.37
CA LEU A 28 25.65 30.00 13.81
C LEU A 28 24.41 29.88 14.70
N LYS A 29 24.19 30.80 15.65
CA LYS A 29 22.96 30.85 16.47
C LYS A 29 21.71 30.96 15.60
N ASN A 30 21.70 31.86 14.61
CA ASN A 30 20.56 32.02 13.70
C ASN A 30 20.30 30.75 12.86
N MET A 31 21.34 30.07 12.41
CA MET A 31 21.21 28.81 11.66
C MET A 31 20.62 27.70 12.53
N ILE A 32 21.15 27.52 13.75
CA ILE A 32 20.63 26.56 14.73
C ILE A 32 19.18 26.91 15.08
N TRP A 33 18.89 28.19 15.27
CA TRP A 33 17.55 28.68 15.57
C TRP A 33 16.56 28.36 14.46
N GLY A 34 16.92 28.62 13.20
CA GLY A 34 16.06 28.39 12.04
C GLY A 34 15.89 26.90 11.71
N GLN A 35 16.96 26.12 11.74
CA GLN A 35 16.89 24.65 11.61
C GLN A 35 16.11 24.03 12.77
N LYS A 36 16.34 24.60 13.95
CA LYS A 36 15.55 24.52 15.17
C LYS A 36 14.08 24.74 14.91
N MET A 37 13.66 25.86 14.35
CA MET A 37 12.31 26.43 14.49
C MET A 37 11.96 26.77 15.96
N TYR A 38 12.92 27.28 16.74
CA TYR A 38 12.65 27.73 18.12
C TYR A 38 11.73 28.98 18.13
N GLN A 39 10.93 29.14 19.19
CA GLN A 39 9.93 30.22 19.33
C GLN A 39 10.43 31.40 20.19
N PHE A 40 11.69 31.38 20.60
CA PHE A 40 12.35 32.44 21.36
C PHE A 40 13.47 33.05 20.50
N PRO A 41 13.91 34.30 20.73
CA PRO A 41 15.00 34.95 19.99
C PRO A 41 16.30 34.14 19.90
N ALA A 42 16.95 34.13 18.73
CA ALA A 42 18.16 33.32 18.50
C ALA A 42 19.35 33.72 19.40
N ASP A 43 19.40 34.96 19.88
CA ASP A 43 20.44 35.47 20.78
C ASP A 43 20.38 34.87 22.18
N GLU A 44 19.22 34.34 22.59
CA GLU A 44 19.04 33.60 23.85
C GLU A 44 19.65 32.19 23.82
N LEU A 45 20.09 31.69 22.65
CA LEU A 45 20.88 30.47 22.59
C LEU A 45 22.26 30.71 23.21
N GLU A 46 22.73 29.82 24.07
CA GLU A 46 24.13 29.82 24.50
C GLU A 46 24.88 28.69 23.79
N LEU A 47 26.02 29.04 23.18
CA LEU A 47 26.84 28.09 22.43
C LEU A 47 28.17 27.87 23.15
N TYR A 48 28.54 26.61 23.30
CA TYR A 48 29.81 26.19 23.89
C TYR A 48 30.54 25.29 22.89
N HIS A 49 31.80 25.61 22.59
CA HIS A 49 32.65 24.71 21.83
C HIS A 49 33.33 23.69 22.76
N THR A 50 33.64 22.50 22.24
CA THR A 50 34.31 21.43 22.98
C THR A 50 35.84 21.59 22.88
N LEU A 51 36.52 21.61 24.02
CA LEU A 51 37.98 21.81 24.14
C LEU A 51 38.78 20.51 24.00
N LYS A 52 38.16 19.37 24.31
CA LYS A 52 38.70 18.04 24.02
C LYS A 52 37.96 17.47 22.82
N GLY A 53 38.65 17.26 21.70
CA GLY A 53 38.17 16.45 20.59
C GLY A 53 38.06 14.94 20.91
N ASN A 54 37.76 14.58 22.16
CA ASN A 54 37.77 13.21 22.69
C ASN A 54 36.48 12.84 23.45
N THR A 55 35.39 13.59 23.32
CA THR A 55 34.08 12.98 23.53
C THR A 55 33.75 12.21 22.26
N GLU A 56 34.30 11.00 22.14
CA GLU A 56 33.60 9.96 21.38
C GLU A 56 32.13 10.03 21.80
N VAL A 57 31.24 10.09 20.83
CA VAL A 57 29.80 10.21 21.06
C VAL A 57 29.31 8.87 21.59
N ASP A 58 29.60 8.58 22.86
CA ASP A 58 29.05 7.43 23.54
C ASP A 58 27.59 7.74 23.91
N GLU A 59 26.72 6.72 23.83
CA GLU A 59 25.31 6.83 24.23
C GLU A 59 25.17 7.36 25.65
N ASP A 60 26.14 7.09 26.53
CA ASP A 60 26.18 7.54 27.91
C ASP A 60 26.24 9.07 28.03
N VAL A 61 27.03 9.75 27.19
CA VAL A 61 27.09 11.23 27.16
C VAL A 61 25.76 11.81 26.67
N LEU A 62 25.14 11.20 25.66
CA LEU A 62 23.82 11.62 25.16
C LEU A 62 22.69 11.36 26.17
N ARG A 63 22.79 10.29 26.98
CA ARG A 63 21.86 9.98 28.07
C ARG A 63 22.00 10.97 29.23
N GLU A 64 23.22 11.33 29.61
CA GLU A 64 23.47 12.34 30.65
C GLU A 64 22.96 13.73 30.23
N LEU A 65 23.23 14.14 28.98
CA LEU A 65 22.74 15.42 28.44
C LEU A 65 21.22 15.52 28.38
N LYS A 66 20.49 14.39 28.28
CA LYS A 66 19.01 14.37 28.37
C LYS A 66 18.48 14.57 29.79
N GLN A 67 19.27 14.25 30.81
CA GLN A 67 18.82 14.23 32.21
C GLN A 67 19.09 15.55 32.96
N GLN A 68 20.01 16.40 32.48
CA GLN A 68 20.42 17.62 33.18
C GLN A 68 19.78 18.91 32.63
N GLY A 69 19.36 19.79 33.54
CA GLY A 69 18.98 21.17 33.24
C GLY A 69 20.20 22.11 33.15
N SER A 70 19.99 23.29 32.56
CA SER A 70 21.02 24.26 32.13
C SER A 70 22.11 24.60 33.17
N ASN A 71 21.78 24.63 34.47
CA ASN A 71 22.67 25.15 35.51
C ASN A 71 23.73 24.18 36.04
N ASP A 72 23.65 22.86 35.74
CA ASP A 72 24.54 21.84 36.33
C ASP A 72 25.69 21.40 35.38
N LEU A 73 25.60 21.79 34.10
CA LEU A 73 26.57 21.42 33.05
C LEU A 73 27.89 22.18 33.14
N THR A 74 27.82 23.44 33.56
CA THR A 74 29.02 24.24 33.80
C THR A 74 29.90 23.53 34.80
N VAL A 75 29.38 23.02 35.92
CA VAL A 75 30.18 22.42 37.00
C VAL A 75 30.92 21.14 36.61
N LYS A 76 30.31 20.24 35.83
CA LYS A 76 30.93 18.93 35.46
C LYS A 76 31.90 19.04 34.29
N TYR A 77 31.66 19.98 33.36
CA TYR A 77 32.44 20.10 32.11
C TYR A 77 33.22 21.43 31.98
N VAL A 78 33.36 22.25 33.05
CA VAL A 78 34.09 23.56 33.02
C VAL A 78 35.43 23.48 32.27
N ASN A 79 36.14 22.36 32.42
CA ASN A 79 37.48 22.17 31.86
C ASN A 79 37.49 21.69 30.40
N ASP A 80 36.34 21.26 29.86
CA ASP A 80 36.21 20.57 28.58
C ASP A 80 35.36 21.33 27.56
N ILE A 81 34.74 22.45 27.95
CA ILE A 81 33.97 23.32 27.06
C ILE A 81 34.33 24.79 27.30
N ALA A 82 34.23 25.62 26.27
CA ALA A 82 34.25 27.07 26.49
C ALA A 82 33.14 27.78 25.73
N TRP A 83 32.63 28.82 26.37
CA TRP A 83 31.58 29.68 25.84
C TRP A 83 32.06 30.43 24.59
N MET A 84 31.20 30.46 23.57
CA MET A 84 31.47 31.11 22.30
C MET A 84 30.84 32.51 22.28
N ASN A 85 31.69 33.53 22.22
CA ASN A 85 31.24 34.91 22.08
C ASN A 85 30.59 35.15 20.70
N PRO A 86 29.34 35.66 20.63
CA PRO A 86 28.58 35.88 19.40
C PRO A 86 29.28 36.72 18.32
N ILE A 87 30.15 37.65 18.72
CA ILE A 87 30.81 38.61 17.83
C ILE A 87 32.09 38.01 17.22
N LYS A 88 32.62 36.93 17.80
CA LYS A 88 33.87 36.33 17.35
C LYS A 88 33.63 35.40 16.16
N LEU A 89 34.63 35.34 15.27
CA LEU A 89 34.65 34.42 14.14
C LEU A 89 34.81 32.97 14.63
N LEU A 90 34.17 32.03 13.93
CA LEU A 90 34.21 30.61 14.27
C LEU A 90 35.65 30.06 14.27
N LYS A 91 36.49 30.50 13.33
CA LYS A 91 37.91 30.10 13.28
C LYS A 91 38.68 30.29 14.58
N ARG A 92 38.35 31.32 15.38
CA ARG A 92 39.01 31.54 16.68
C ARG A 92 38.82 30.39 17.67
N TYR A 93 37.78 29.59 17.50
CA TYR A 93 37.44 28.45 18.34
C TYR A 93 37.87 27.12 17.70
N LEU A 94 37.90 27.07 16.36
CA LEU A 94 38.07 25.83 15.61
C LEU A 94 39.47 25.67 14.99
N ASP A 95 40.31 26.71 14.96
CA ASP A 95 41.67 26.64 14.38
C ASP A 95 42.59 25.68 15.16
N ALA A 96 42.43 25.63 16.49
CA ALA A 96 43.21 24.74 17.35
C ALA A 96 42.68 23.29 17.35
N ASN A 97 41.39 23.11 17.06
CA ASN A 97 40.67 21.85 17.06
C ASN A 97 39.70 21.83 15.87
N PRO A 98 40.18 21.55 14.65
CA PRO A 98 39.35 21.56 13.46
C PRO A 98 38.25 20.50 13.55
N PRO A 99 37.05 20.75 12.98
CA PRO A 99 35.95 19.80 13.02
C PRO A 99 36.33 18.44 12.42
N VAL A 100 36.15 17.36 13.20
CA VAL A 100 36.36 15.98 12.76
C VAL A 100 34.99 15.31 12.62
N GLU A 101 34.83 14.45 11.62
CA GLU A 101 33.59 13.69 11.45
C GLU A 101 33.28 12.87 12.71
N GLU A 102 31.99 12.70 13.00
CA GLU A 102 31.47 11.91 14.13
C GLU A 102 31.77 12.46 15.55
N GLN A 103 32.30 13.68 15.69
CA GLN A 103 32.49 14.34 16.99
C GLN A 103 31.48 15.45 17.25
N ILE A 104 31.11 15.69 18.52
CA ILE A 104 30.29 16.85 18.90
C ILE A 104 31.20 18.09 18.95
N HIS A 105 30.85 19.10 18.17
CA HIS A 105 31.61 20.34 18.04
C HIS A 105 31.03 21.46 18.92
N VAL A 106 29.70 21.51 19.01
CA VAL A 106 28.98 22.60 19.66
C VAL A 106 27.88 22.05 20.55
N LEU A 107 27.89 22.45 21.82
CA LEU A 107 26.77 22.28 22.72
C LEU A 107 25.88 23.53 22.65
N VAL A 108 24.58 23.30 22.48
CA VAL A 108 23.56 24.32 22.40
C VAL A 108 22.73 24.26 23.66
N VAL A 109 22.79 25.33 24.45
CA VAL A 109 21.96 25.53 25.64
C VAL A 109 20.82 26.47 25.24
N VAL A 110 19.61 26.09 25.63
CA VAL A 110 18.37 26.83 25.35
C VAL A 110 17.74 27.32 26.66
N PRO A 111 16.90 28.37 26.63
CA PRO A 111 16.19 28.86 27.80
C PRO A 111 15.37 27.76 28.51
N GLU A 112 15.27 27.88 29.83
CA GLU A 112 14.54 26.93 30.67
C GLU A 112 13.06 26.83 30.24
N GLY A 113 12.55 25.60 30.07
CA GLY A 113 11.20 25.33 29.58
C GLY A 113 11.05 25.23 28.06
N ALA A 114 12.02 25.70 27.27
CA ALA A 114 11.95 25.62 25.81
C ALA A 114 11.98 24.17 25.28
N VAL A 115 12.81 23.29 25.87
CA VAL A 115 12.88 21.86 25.49
C VAL A 115 11.58 21.11 25.80
N ALA A 116 10.98 21.41 26.96
CA ALA A 116 9.74 20.78 27.42
C ALA A 116 8.55 21.16 26.52
N ALA A 117 8.46 22.44 26.13
CA ALA A 117 7.42 22.94 25.23
C ALA A 117 7.49 22.32 23.82
N ARG A 118 8.69 21.95 23.34
CA ARG A 118 8.83 21.29 22.04
C ARG A 118 8.53 19.82 22.08
N THR A 119 8.96 19.15 23.13
CA THR A 119 8.66 17.72 23.33
C THR A 119 7.16 17.49 23.44
N SER A 120 6.45 18.34 24.19
CA SER A 120 4.99 18.27 24.30
C SER A 120 4.27 18.61 22.98
N HIS A 121 4.77 19.58 22.22
CA HIS A 121 4.20 19.92 20.92
C HIS A 121 4.40 18.79 19.88
N ALA A 122 5.61 18.21 19.81
CA ALA A 122 5.89 17.08 18.92
C ALA A 122 5.02 15.85 19.24
N GLN A 123 4.89 15.52 20.54
CA GLN A 123 4.00 14.43 20.99
C GLN A 123 2.53 14.72 20.70
N ALA A 124 2.09 15.97 20.83
CA ALA A 124 0.73 16.37 20.50
C ALA A 124 0.43 16.25 19.00
N VAL A 125 1.40 16.62 18.14
CA VAL A 125 1.27 16.48 16.68
C VAL A 125 1.24 15.01 16.26
N GLU A 126 2.17 14.18 16.74
CA GLU A 126 2.16 12.73 16.46
C GLU A 126 0.87 12.05 16.93
N PHE A 127 0.35 12.44 18.10
CA PHE A 127 -0.93 11.94 18.60
C PHE A 127 -2.10 12.39 17.73
N GLN A 128 -2.11 13.65 17.27
CA GLN A 128 -3.15 14.14 16.35
C GLN A 128 -3.12 13.44 15.00
N ASP A 129 -1.95 13.19 14.43
CA ASP A 129 -1.79 12.45 13.17
C ASP A 129 -2.29 11.01 13.33
N ALA A 130 -1.90 10.32 14.40
CA ALA A 130 -2.36 8.97 14.69
C ALA A 130 -3.89 8.90 14.90
N VAL A 131 -4.47 9.88 15.62
CA VAL A 131 -5.92 9.98 15.82
C VAL A 131 -6.64 10.28 14.51
N LEU A 132 -6.07 11.12 13.65
CA LEU A 132 -6.62 11.45 12.34
C LEU A 132 -6.61 10.21 11.43
N GLU A 133 -5.48 9.52 11.31
CA GLU A 133 -5.38 8.27 10.54
C GLU A 133 -6.35 7.20 11.04
N ALA A 134 -6.42 6.99 12.36
CA ALA A 134 -7.36 6.04 12.95
C ALA A 134 -8.82 6.43 12.65
N SER A 135 -9.15 7.72 12.71
CA SER A 135 -10.49 8.23 12.42
C SER A 135 -10.86 8.08 10.94
N VAL A 136 -9.92 8.36 10.04
CA VAL A 136 -10.10 8.20 8.59
C VAL A 136 -10.26 6.72 8.23
N ASN A 137 -9.41 5.85 8.76
CA ASN A 137 -9.50 4.40 8.55
C ASN A 137 -10.82 3.83 9.11
N LYS A 138 -11.24 4.29 10.29
CA LYS A 138 -12.53 3.92 10.87
C LYS A 138 -13.69 4.39 9.99
N ALA A 139 -13.65 5.62 9.48
CA ALA A 139 -14.68 6.14 8.58
C ALA A 139 -14.79 5.34 7.27
N PHE A 140 -13.65 4.89 6.70
CA PHE A 140 -13.65 4.00 5.53
C PHE A 140 -14.25 2.62 5.84
N LYS A 141 -13.85 2.01 6.97
CA LYS A 141 -14.41 0.72 7.42
C LYS A 141 -15.92 0.81 7.66
N ASP A 142 -16.37 1.79 8.45
CA ASP A 142 -17.79 2.02 8.76
C ASP A 142 -18.61 2.24 7.49
N ARG A 143 -18.05 2.99 6.52
CA ARG A 143 -18.69 3.21 5.22
C ARG A 143 -18.80 1.91 4.43
N ASP A 144 -17.76 1.10 4.39
CA ASP A 144 -17.73 -0.13 3.61
C ASP A 144 -18.61 -1.22 4.25
N GLU A 145 -18.68 -1.29 5.57
CA GLU A 145 -19.58 -2.19 6.31
C GLU A 145 -21.06 -1.86 6.07
N LYS A 146 -21.41 -0.58 5.98
CA LYS A 146 -22.78 -0.10 5.73
C LYS A 146 -23.25 -0.24 4.27
N ARG A 147 -22.37 -0.61 3.34
CA ARG A 147 -22.77 -0.82 1.93
C ARG A 147 -23.68 -2.05 1.83
N SER A 148 -24.71 -1.94 0.99
CA SER A 148 -25.52 -3.08 0.59
C SER A 148 -24.63 -4.23 0.08
N VAL A 149 -25.04 -5.46 0.38
CA VAL A 149 -24.37 -6.68 -0.07
C VAL A 149 -25.26 -7.37 -1.09
N TYR A 150 -24.71 -7.77 -2.23
CA TYR A 150 -25.44 -8.52 -3.25
C TYR A 150 -24.67 -9.78 -3.66
N SER A 151 -25.40 -10.86 -3.95
CA SER A 151 -24.81 -12.07 -4.54
C SER A 151 -24.53 -11.85 -6.03
N LEU A 152 -23.48 -12.49 -6.54
CA LEU A 152 -23.19 -12.60 -7.98
C LEU A 152 -24.35 -13.24 -8.75
N SER A 153 -25.03 -14.23 -8.15
CA SER A 153 -26.24 -14.85 -8.73
C SER A 153 -27.40 -13.88 -8.91
N ASP A 154 -27.45 -12.80 -8.12
CA ASP A 154 -28.53 -11.81 -8.14
C ASP A 154 -28.21 -10.62 -9.06
N MET A 155 -27.12 -10.71 -9.83
CA MET A 155 -26.69 -9.63 -10.71
C MET A 155 -27.72 -9.38 -11.81
N ASN A 156 -28.03 -8.10 -12.01
CA ASN A 156 -28.98 -7.65 -13.01
C ASN A 156 -28.47 -6.39 -13.72
N SER A 157 -29.22 -5.92 -14.72
CA SER A 157 -28.83 -4.77 -15.53
C SER A 157 -28.58 -3.50 -14.71
N GLU A 158 -29.36 -3.28 -13.66
CA GLU A 158 -29.24 -2.10 -12.79
C GLU A 158 -27.96 -2.15 -11.95
N LYS A 159 -27.66 -3.30 -11.35
CA LYS A 159 -26.42 -3.55 -10.62
C LYS A 159 -25.20 -3.42 -11.54
N LYS A 160 -25.25 -4.02 -12.74
CA LYS A 160 -24.21 -3.86 -13.78
C LYS A 160 -23.99 -2.39 -14.11
N ARG A 161 -25.05 -1.63 -14.41
CA ARG A 161 -24.98 -0.21 -14.74
C ARG A 161 -24.29 0.61 -13.64
N ARG A 162 -24.65 0.37 -12.37
CA ARG A 162 -24.03 1.04 -11.22
C ARG A 162 -22.54 0.74 -11.09
N ILE A 163 -22.12 -0.51 -11.33
CA ILE A 163 -20.69 -0.89 -11.32
C ILE A 163 -19.94 -0.14 -12.43
N LEU A 164 -20.43 -0.23 -13.66
CA LEU A 164 -19.78 0.41 -14.81
C LEU A 164 -19.64 1.93 -14.61
N GLN A 165 -20.70 2.60 -14.13
CA GLN A 165 -20.66 4.03 -13.85
C GLN A 165 -19.66 4.39 -12.74
N LYS A 166 -19.68 3.63 -11.63
CA LYS A 166 -18.79 3.91 -10.49
C LYS A 166 -17.31 3.72 -10.86
N MET A 167 -17.03 2.77 -11.75
CA MET A 167 -15.68 2.46 -12.24
C MET A 167 -15.29 3.25 -13.50
N GLY A 168 -16.19 4.08 -14.04
CA GLY A 168 -15.94 4.85 -15.26
C GLY A 168 -15.76 4.01 -16.52
N LEU A 169 -16.37 2.81 -16.57
CA LEU A 169 -16.21 1.85 -17.65
C LEU A 169 -17.21 2.09 -18.79
N THR A 170 -16.73 2.04 -20.02
CA THR A 170 -17.55 1.88 -21.22
C THR A 170 -17.62 0.41 -21.63
N VAL A 171 -18.62 0.06 -22.43
CA VAL A 171 -18.85 -1.32 -22.86
C VAL A 171 -18.70 -1.41 -24.38
N ASN A 172 -17.80 -2.27 -24.83
CA ASN A 172 -17.68 -2.68 -26.22
C ASN A 172 -18.26 -4.09 -26.37
N VAL A 173 -19.05 -4.33 -27.43
CA VAL A 173 -19.67 -5.64 -27.69
C VAL A 173 -19.34 -6.07 -29.10
N LEU A 174 -18.62 -7.17 -29.22
CA LEU A 174 -18.22 -7.80 -30.45
C LEU A 174 -19.03 -9.08 -30.63
N ARG A 175 -19.76 -9.19 -31.74
CA ARG A 175 -20.48 -10.41 -32.11
C ARG A 175 -19.76 -11.06 -33.27
N MET A 176 -19.21 -12.23 -33.01
CA MET A 176 -18.44 -12.99 -33.96
C MET A 176 -19.29 -14.13 -34.50
N LYS A 177 -19.00 -14.54 -35.73
CA LYS A 177 -19.56 -15.75 -36.31
C LYS A 177 -18.39 -16.63 -36.69
N GLU A 178 -18.17 -17.68 -35.93
CA GLU A 178 -17.17 -18.68 -36.28
C GLU A 178 -17.84 -19.88 -36.96
N PRO A 179 -17.15 -20.54 -37.91
CA PRO A 179 -17.59 -21.82 -38.43
C PRO A 179 -17.75 -22.80 -37.26
N ARG A 180 -18.84 -23.58 -37.27
CA ARG A 180 -18.98 -24.67 -36.29
C ARG A 180 -17.92 -25.71 -36.54
N ASP A 181 -17.00 -25.84 -35.60
CA ASP A 181 -16.20 -27.06 -35.47
C ASP A 181 -17.09 -28.15 -34.85
N VAL A 182 -17.06 -29.33 -35.45
CA VAL A 182 -17.79 -30.54 -35.00
C VAL A 182 -16.83 -31.64 -34.56
N SER A 183 -15.52 -31.34 -34.49
CA SER A 183 -14.48 -32.27 -34.05
C SER A 183 -14.61 -32.62 -32.56
N ILE A 184 -15.11 -31.68 -31.76
CA ILE A 184 -15.41 -31.87 -30.34
C ILE A 184 -16.94 -31.95 -30.19
N PRO A 185 -17.50 -33.07 -29.71
CA PRO A 185 -18.93 -33.16 -29.44
C PRO A 185 -19.30 -32.23 -28.28
N GLY A 186 -20.44 -31.55 -28.38
CA GLY A 186 -20.92 -30.70 -27.30
C GLY A 186 -21.19 -31.47 -26.00
N TYR A 187 -21.05 -30.77 -24.86
CA TYR A 187 -21.21 -31.40 -23.55
C TYR A 187 -22.66 -31.87 -23.31
N PRO A 188 -22.89 -33.16 -22.96
CA PRO A 188 -24.21 -33.71 -22.70
C PRO A 188 -24.71 -33.36 -21.30
N TRP A 189 -25.34 -32.20 -21.15
CA TRP A 189 -26.02 -31.83 -19.89
C TRP A 189 -27.05 -32.88 -19.47
N ILE A 190 -27.14 -33.16 -18.17
CA ILE A 190 -28.11 -34.12 -17.61
C ILE A 190 -29.30 -33.32 -17.12
N ASP A 191 -30.41 -33.34 -17.86
CA ASP A 191 -31.53 -32.44 -17.60
C ASP A 191 -32.12 -32.60 -16.19
N GLU A 192 -32.11 -33.82 -15.65
CA GLU A 192 -32.62 -34.18 -14.32
C GLU A 192 -31.78 -33.61 -13.17
N PHE A 193 -30.50 -33.30 -13.41
CA PHE A 193 -29.57 -32.87 -12.38
C PHE A 193 -29.44 -31.35 -12.32
N PRO A 194 -29.51 -30.70 -11.15
CA PRO A 194 -29.14 -29.29 -11.04
C PRO A 194 -27.72 -29.03 -11.55
N GLU A 195 -27.46 -27.84 -12.10
CA GLU A 195 -26.14 -27.45 -12.64
C GLU A 195 -24.99 -27.65 -11.62
N ASN A 196 -25.30 -27.47 -10.34
CA ASN A 196 -24.34 -27.57 -9.23
C ASN A 196 -24.32 -28.95 -8.56
N GLN A 197 -25.07 -29.94 -9.06
CA GLN A 197 -25.02 -31.31 -8.54
C GLN A 197 -23.63 -31.92 -8.79
N GLU A 198 -23.13 -32.65 -7.81
CA GLU A 198 -21.78 -33.24 -7.83
C GLU A 198 -21.50 -34.08 -9.09
N ASP A 199 -22.42 -34.95 -9.50
CA ASP A 199 -22.26 -35.78 -10.70
C ASP A 199 -22.20 -34.95 -11.99
N GLN A 200 -23.02 -33.90 -12.09
CA GLN A 200 -23.03 -32.98 -13.23
C GLN A 200 -21.70 -32.21 -13.30
N ARG A 201 -21.18 -31.83 -12.13
CA ARG A 201 -19.90 -31.11 -11.99
C ARG A 201 -18.72 -31.97 -12.36
N ALA A 202 -18.64 -33.18 -11.79
CA ALA A 202 -17.58 -34.13 -12.13
C ALA A 202 -17.51 -34.39 -13.64
N GLN A 203 -18.68 -34.50 -14.30
CA GLN A 203 -18.74 -34.72 -15.75
C GLN A 203 -18.31 -33.52 -16.59
N TYR A 204 -18.71 -32.29 -16.25
CA TYR A 204 -18.25 -31.13 -17.03
C TYR A 204 -16.77 -30.86 -16.76
N MET A 205 -16.26 -31.17 -15.56
CA MET A 205 -14.84 -31.02 -15.25
C MET A 205 -14.01 -32.00 -16.08
N ALA A 206 -14.41 -33.27 -16.13
CA ALA A 206 -13.77 -34.26 -16.98
C ALA A 206 -13.84 -33.88 -18.48
N TYR A 207 -14.96 -33.29 -18.93
CA TYR A 207 -15.09 -32.78 -20.29
C TYR A 207 -14.11 -31.63 -20.58
N LEU A 208 -13.99 -30.66 -19.66
CA LEU A 208 -13.03 -29.56 -19.80
C LEU A 208 -11.59 -30.07 -19.75
N GLU A 209 -11.26 -31.01 -18.88
CA GLU A 209 -9.93 -31.65 -18.86
C GLU A 209 -9.63 -32.33 -20.20
N MET A 210 -10.53 -33.18 -20.69
CA MET A 210 -10.36 -33.90 -21.95
C MET A 210 -10.18 -32.99 -23.17
N HIS A 211 -10.92 -31.89 -23.26
CA HIS A 211 -11.01 -31.10 -24.48
C HIS A 211 -10.30 -29.75 -24.43
N LEU A 212 -10.20 -29.13 -23.25
CA LEU A 212 -9.49 -27.87 -23.08
C LEU A 212 -8.05 -28.10 -22.62
N MET A 213 -7.81 -28.98 -21.64
CA MET A 213 -6.44 -29.18 -21.13
C MET A 213 -5.55 -29.91 -22.13
N THR A 214 -6.09 -30.80 -22.97
CA THR A 214 -5.31 -31.43 -24.06
C THR A 214 -4.81 -30.44 -25.12
N LEU A 215 -5.40 -29.24 -25.19
CA LEU A 215 -4.96 -28.15 -26.08
C LEU A 215 -4.02 -27.17 -25.37
N LEU A 216 -3.94 -27.23 -24.04
CA LEU A 216 -3.08 -26.39 -23.22
C LEU A 216 -1.93 -27.22 -22.67
N ASP A 217 -0.88 -26.54 -22.19
CA ASP A 217 0.21 -27.21 -21.51
C ASP A 217 -0.23 -27.52 -20.06
N GLU A 218 -0.50 -28.79 -19.75
CA GLU A 218 -0.96 -29.25 -18.43
C GLU A 218 0.05 -28.96 -17.30
N ASP A 219 1.35 -28.86 -17.63
CA ASP A 219 2.37 -28.45 -16.67
C ASP A 219 2.30 -26.95 -16.36
N VAL A 220 1.63 -26.17 -17.21
CA VAL A 220 1.49 -24.72 -17.10
C VAL A 220 0.10 -24.29 -16.63
N PHE A 221 -0.96 -24.99 -17.01
CA PHE A 221 -2.34 -24.62 -16.71
C PHE A 221 -3.11 -25.73 -15.99
N SER A 222 -3.97 -25.30 -15.07
CA SER A 222 -4.82 -26.18 -14.29
C SER A 222 -6.23 -25.63 -14.21
N LEU A 223 -7.20 -26.53 -14.27
CA LEU A 223 -8.59 -26.23 -13.93
C LEU A 223 -8.79 -26.43 -12.42
N VAL A 224 -9.49 -25.49 -11.79
CA VAL A 224 -9.81 -25.55 -10.37
C VAL A 224 -11.33 -25.47 -10.23
N ASP A 225 -11.94 -26.55 -9.74
CA ASP A 225 -13.35 -26.56 -9.36
C ASP A 225 -13.54 -25.73 -8.09
N ILE A 226 -14.26 -24.62 -8.22
CA ILE A 226 -14.54 -23.69 -7.11
C ILE A 226 -16.03 -23.59 -6.80
N ALA A 227 -16.87 -24.39 -7.46
CA ALA A 227 -18.32 -24.29 -7.34
C ALA A 227 -18.79 -24.47 -5.89
N ASN A 228 -18.09 -25.27 -5.08
CA ASN A 228 -18.39 -25.48 -3.66
C ASN A 228 -17.83 -24.39 -2.73
N ASP A 229 -16.76 -23.69 -3.11
CA ASP A 229 -16.26 -22.55 -2.33
C ASP A 229 -17.04 -21.30 -2.71
N LYS A 230 -18.06 -20.99 -1.91
CA LYS A 230 -18.97 -19.87 -2.17
C LYS A 230 -18.36 -18.48 -1.95
N THR A 231 -17.10 -18.39 -1.52
CA THR A 231 -16.47 -17.14 -1.08
C THR A 231 -15.29 -16.69 -1.92
N VAL A 232 -14.87 -17.47 -2.92
CA VAL A 232 -13.69 -17.18 -3.74
C VAL A 232 -13.72 -15.76 -4.30
N LEU A 233 -14.87 -15.28 -4.75
CA LEU A 233 -15.04 -13.96 -5.36
C LEU A 233 -15.69 -12.91 -4.43
N ASP A 234 -15.82 -13.20 -3.14
CA ASP A 234 -16.25 -12.20 -2.15
C ASP A 234 -15.32 -10.99 -2.21
N THR A 235 -15.92 -9.82 -2.44
CA THR A 235 -15.18 -8.58 -2.71
C THR A 235 -15.78 -7.40 -1.97
N VAL A 236 -14.95 -6.75 -1.16
CA VAL A 236 -15.21 -5.46 -0.53
C VAL A 236 -14.14 -4.51 -1.04
N ASP A 237 -14.52 -3.58 -1.91
CA ASP A 237 -13.58 -2.64 -2.53
C ASP A 237 -14.23 -1.25 -2.71
N PRO A 238 -13.53 -0.16 -2.34
CA PRO A 238 -14.03 1.21 -2.50
C PRO A 238 -14.42 1.59 -3.94
N ARG A 239 -13.81 0.96 -4.95
CA ARG A 239 -14.09 1.15 -6.38
C ARG A 239 -15.44 0.57 -6.80
N LEU A 240 -15.99 -0.38 -6.05
CA LEU A 240 -17.32 -0.92 -6.30
C LEU A 240 -18.41 -0.04 -5.68
N PRO A 241 -19.63 0.01 -6.21
CA PRO A 241 -20.74 0.75 -5.62
C PRO A 241 -21.38 0.05 -4.40
N PHE A 242 -21.10 -1.24 -4.21
CA PHE A 242 -21.65 -2.10 -3.14
C PHE A 242 -20.73 -3.31 -2.93
N ARG A 243 -20.97 -4.07 -1.86
CA ARG A 243 -20.24 -5.32 -1.59
C ARG A 243 -20.82 -6.43 -2.46
N ILE A 244 -19.95 -7.29 -2.98
CA ILE A 244 -20.34 -8.41 -3.84
C ILE A 244 -19.88 -9.70 -3.17
N LYS A 245 -20.76 -10.69 -3.13
CA LYS A 245 -20.46 -12.04 -2.64
C LYS A 245 -20.71 -13.09 -3.69
N GLY A 246 -19.99 -14.20 -3.61
CA GLY A 246 -20.24 -15.39 -4.40
C GLY A 246 -18.98 -15.99 -5.00
N THR A 247 -19.19 -16.82 -6.01
CA THR A 247 -18.17 -17.62 -6.67
C THR A 247 -18.47 -17.75 -8.16
N ALA A 248 -17.74 -18.62 -8.83
CA ALA A 248 -18.05 -19.16 -10.15
C ALA A 248 -17.97 -20.69 -10.10
N ASP A 249 -18.06 -21.36 -11.24
CA ASP A 249 -17.98 -22.82 -11.30
C ASP A 249 -16.52 -23.30 -11.36
N VAL A 250 -15.72 -22.71 -12.26
CA VAL A 250 -14.36 -23.17 -12.54
C VAL A 250 -13.40 -22.00 -12.71
N LEU A 251 -12.15 -22.18 -12.32
CA LEU A 251 -11.04 -21.29 -12.67
C LEU A 251 -10.08 -22.00 -13.63
N LEU A 252 -9.61 -21.29 -14.64
CA LEU A 252 -8.38 -21.62 -15.35
C LEU A 252 -7.26 -20.77 -14.76
N ALA A 253 -6.25 -21.40 -14.18
CA ALA A 253 -5.12 -20.74 -13.55
C ALA A 253 -3.79 -21.40 -13.96
N LYS A 254 -2.66 -20.74 -13.68
CA LYS A 254 -1.34 -21.34 -13.90
C LYS A 254 -1.00 -22.37 -12.81
N SER A 255 -0.67 -23.60 -13.21
CA SER A 255 -0.43 -24.78 -12.35
C SER A 255 0.64 -24.57 -11.28
N ASN A 256 1.69 -23.83 -11.58
CA ASN A 256 2.78 -23.56 -10.64
C ASN A 256 2.40 -22.56 -9.51
N VAL A 257 1.20 -21.98 -9.56
CA VAL A 257 0.75 -20.96 -8.59
C VAL A 257 -0.45 -21.44 -7.75
N THR A 258 -1.13 -22.52 -8.16
CA THR A 258 -2.36 -23.00 -7.51
C THR A 258 -2.16 -23.55 -6.09
N ASN A 259 -0.96 -24.01 -5.74
CA ASN A 259 -0.67 -24.62 -4.43
C ASN A 259 -0.66 -23.62 -3.24
N LEU A 260 -0.79 -22.31 -3.47
CA LEU A 260 -0.73 -21.31 -2.39
C LEU A 260 -1.87 -20.28 -2.44
N ILE A 261 -2.29 -19.80 -3.63
CA ILE A 261 -3.35 -18.79 -3.78
C ILE A 261 -4.04 -18.96 -5.15
N PRO A 262 -5.27 -19.50 -5.26
CA PRO A 262 -5.97 -19.74 -6.55
C PRO A 262 -6.13 -18.50 -7.45
N MET A 263 -6.09 -17.29 -6.87
CA MET A 263 -6.16 -16.03 -7.62
C MET A 263 -4.82 -15.59 -8.23
N ALA A 264 -3.70 -16.12 -7.73
CA ALA A 264 -2.39 -15.83 -8.27
C ALA A 264 -2.21 -16.69 -9.54
N GLY A 265 -1.99 -16.04 -10.69
CA GLY A 265 -1.96 -16.73 -11.99
C GLY A 265 -3.35 -17.04 -12.58
N LEU A 266 -4.42 -16.47 -12.05
CA LEU A 266 -5.77 -16.59 -12.62
C LEU A 266 -5.78 -16.06 -14.07
N CYS A 267 -6.25 -16.91 -14.98
CA CYS A 267 -6.39 -16.59 -16.39
C CYS A 267 -7.87 -16.37 -16.76
N ILE A 268 -8.74 -17.32 -16.42
CA ILE A 268 -10.17 -17.26 -16.77
C ILE A 268 -11.03 -17.69 -15.58
N VAL A 269 -12.08 -16.93 -15.29
CA VAL A 269 -13.20 -17.36 -14.43
C VAL A 269 -14.30 -17.90 -15.34
N ILE A 270 -14.72 -19.14 -15.12
CA ILE A 270 -15.67 -19.84 -15.98
C ILE A 270 -16.97 -20.06 -15.21
N GLU A 271 -18.07 -19.55 -15.76
CA GLU A 271 -19.43 -19.81 -15.33
C GLU A 271 -20.12 -20.70 -16.36
N LEU A 272 -20.67 -21.81 -15.88
CA LEU A 272 -21.32 -22.82 -16.69
C LEU A 272 -22.84 -22.73 -16.49
N LYS A 273 -23.56 -22.85 -17.60
CA LYS A 273 -25.02 -22.87 -17.62
C LYS A 273 -25.54 -23.91 -18.59
N LYS A 274 -26.56 -24.67 -18.21
CA LYS A 274 -27.34 -25.49 -19.17
C LYS A 274 -27.91 -24.64 -20.29
N LYS A 275 -28.36 -23.44 -19.94
CA LYS A 275 -28.89 -22.45 -20.86
C LYS A 275 -28.44 -21.05 -20.45
N VAL A 276 -27.74 -20.37 -21.36
CA VAL A 276 -27.29 -19.00 -21.11
C VAL A 276 -28.46 -18.02 -21.28
N GLU A 277 -28.67 -17.18 -20.26
CA GLU A 277 -29.70 -16.14 -20.22
C GLU A 277 -29.07 -14.76 -19.99
N LYS A 278 -29.84 -13.70 -20.20
CA LYS A 278 -29.35 -12.31 -20.09
C LYS A 278 -28.84 -11.96 -18.68
N ASN A 279 -29.46 -12.53 -17.66
CA ASN A 279 -29.09 -12.44 -16.24
C ASN A 279 -27.69 -13.02 -16.00
N HIS A 280 -27.38 -14.18 -16.60
CA HIS A 280 -26.07 -14.83 -16.48
C HIS A 280 -24.95 -13.95 -17.02
N ILE A 281 -25.20 -13.14 -18.06
CA ILE A 281 -24.22 -12.16 -18.57
C ILE A 281 -23.84 -11.13 -17.50
N ASN A 282 -24.82 -10.64 -16.73
CA ASN A 282 -24.54 -9.66 -15.67
C ASN A 282 -23.76 -10.29 -14.52
N GLN A 283 -24.02 -11.57 -14.22
CA GLN A 283 -23.25 -12.36 -13.25
C GLN A 283 -21.80 -12.53 -13.73
N ALA A 284 -21.58 -12.96 -14.98
CA ALA A 284 -20.25 -13.13 -15.56
C ALA A 284 -19.41 -11.85 -15.54
N ILE A 285 -20.04 -10.71 -15.82
CA ILE A 285 -19.39 -9.39 -15.67
C ILE A 285 -19.06 -9.10 -14.21
N GLY A 286 -19.97 -9.38 -13.26
CA GLY A 286 -19.69 -9.23 -11.84
C GLY A 286 -18.49 -10.09 -11.39
N GLN A 287 -18.42 -11.33 -11.86
CA GLN A 287 -17.32 -12.25 -11.61
C GLN A 287 -15.98 -11.71 -12.15
N LEU A 288 -15.97 -11.17 -13.38
CA LEU A 288 -14.78 -10.50 -13.93
C LEU A 288 -14.31 -9.32 -13.06
N MET A 289 -15.24 -8.50 -12.56
CA MET A 289 -14.89 -7.34 -11.71
C MET A 289 -14.25 -7.80 -10.40
N CYS A 290 -14.87 -8.77 -9.72
CA CYS A 290 -14.35 -9.35 -8.49
C CYS A 290 -12.98 -9.99 -8.70
N ALA A 291 -12.84 -10.80 -9.75
CA ALA A 291 -11.58 -11.44 -10.11
C ALA A 291 -10.49 -10.43 -10.40
N SER A 292 -10.77 -9.40 -11.20
CA SER A 292 -9.78 -8.38 -11.58
C SER A 292 -9.35 -7.50 -10.41
N ILE A 293 -10.23 -7.27 -9.44
CA ILE A 293 -9.90 -6.55 -8.20
C ILE A 293 -8.97 -7.38 -7.31
N LYS A 294 -9.21 -8.70 -7.24
CA LYS A 294 -8.46 -9.63 -6.38
C LYS A 294 -7.17 -10.13 -7.01
N ALA A 295 -7.08 -10.09 -8.34
CA ALA A 295 -5.91 -10.57 -9.08
C ALA A 295 -4.66 -9.73 -8.73
N PRO A 296 -3.49 -10.36 -8.57
CA PRO A 296 -2.24 -9.63 -8.36
C PRO A 296 -1.91 -8.67 -9.51
N LEU A 297 -1.07 -7.67 -9.23
CA LEU A 297 -0.62 -6.73 -10.25
C LEU A 297 0.01 -7.47 -11.45
N GLY A 298 -0.40 -7.09 -12.66
CA GLY A 298 0.05 -7.72 -13.90
C GLY A 298 -0.74 -8.98 -14.30
N CYS A 299 -1.72 -9.42 -13.52
CA CYS A 299 -2.68 -10.43 -13.92
C CYS A 299 -3.94 -9.77 -14.52
N PHE A 300 -4.36 -10.22 -15.69
CA PHE A 300 -5.51 -9.67 -16.42
C PHE A 300 -6.51 -10.79 -16.71
N PRO A 301 -7.31 -11.20 -15.70
CA PRO A 301 -8.23 -12.30 -15.88
C PRO A 301 -9.34 -11.96 -16.86
N MET A 302 -9.87 -12.99 -17.51
CA MET A 302 -11.09 -12.94 -18.31
C MET A 302 -12.22 -13.66 -17.58
N SER A 303 -13.45 -13.41 -18.01
CA SER A 303 -14.61 -14.21 -17.62
C SER A 303 -15.18 -14.90 -18.86
N LEU A 304 -15.56 -16.17 -18.71
CA LEU A 304 -16.20 -16.97 -19.72
C LEU A 304 -17.54 -17.46 -19.18
N LEU A 305 -18.62 -17.16 -19.90
CA LEU A 305 -19.94 -17.74 -19.67
C LEU A 305 -20.29 -18.63 -20.85
N THR A 306 -20.57 -19.90 -20.59
CA THR A 306 -20.83 -20.88 -21.66
C THR A 306 -21.78 -21.99 -21.25
N ASP A 307 -22.43 -22.59 -22.26
CA ASP A 307 -23.17 -23.84 -22.17
C ASP A 307 -22.36 -25.05 -22.66
N LEU A 308 -21.08 -24.86 -22.99
CA LEU A 308 -20.16 -25.86 -23.56
C LEU A 308 -20.65 -26.47 -24.89
N ASN A 309 -21.60 -25.81 -25.55
CA ASN A 309 -22.23 -26.30 -26.78
C ASN A 309 -22.23 -25.23 -27.87
N GLY A 310 -23.05 -24.20 -27.69
CA GLY A 310 -23.36 -23.23 -28.74
C GLY A 310 -23.22 -21.78 -28.32
N THR A 311 -22.98 -21.51 -27.03
CA THR A 311 -22.84 -20.16 -26.51
C THR A 311 -21.48 -19.98 -25.88
N TRP A 312 -20.69 -19.05 -26.39
CA TRP A 312 -19.42 -18.66 -25.77
C TRP A 312 -19.37 -17.15 -25.59
N HIS A 313 -19.43 -16.70 -24.35
CA HIS A 313 -19.41 -15.28 -24.02
C HIS A 313 -18.20 -14.93 -23.16
N PHE A 314 -17.21 -14.32 -23.80
CA PHE A 314 -16.02 -13.82 -23.14
C PHE A 314 -16.20 -12.37 -22.72
N CYS A 315 -15.75 -12.04 -21.52
CA CYS A 315 -15.65 -10.68 -21.01
C CYS A 315 -14.22 -10.41 -20.54
N TYR A 316 -13.64 -9.28 -20.93
CA TYR A 316 -12.31 -8.85 -20.47
C TYR A 316 -12.13 -7.34 -20.56
N PHE A 317 -11.11 -6.81 -19.90
CA PHE A 317 -10.71 -5.41 -20.03
C PHE A 317 -9.70 -5.26 -21.17
N SER A 318 -10.09 -4.61 -22.26
CA SER A 318 -9.23 -4.46 -23.46
C SER A 318 -8.34 -3.22 -23.39
N ASP A 319 -8.84 -2.13 -22.81
CA ASP A 319 -8.16 -0.83 -22.70
C ASP A 319 -8.44 -0.20 -21.34
N LYS A 320 -7.75 0.90 -21.04
CA LYS A 320 -8.09 1.75 -19.89
C LYS A 320 -9.57 2.11 -19.96
N SER A 321 -10.32 1.62 -18.99
CA SER A 321 -11.74 1.88 -18.82
C SER A 321 -12.70 1.26 -19.85
N VAL A 322 -12.29 0.21 -20.59
CA VAL A 322 -13.17 -0.48 -21.54
C VAL A 322 -13.40 -1.93 -21.12
N LEU A 323 -14.66 -2.30 -20.88
CA LEU A 323 -15.11 -3.68 -20.76
C LEU A 323 -15.53 -4.20 -22.14
N THR A 324 -14.78 -5.15 -22.69
CA THR A 324 -15.09 -5.81 -23.96
C THR A 324 -15.82 -7.13 -23.70
N GLN A 325 -16.91 -7.33 -24.44
CA GLN A 325 -17.68 -8.56 -24.52
C GLN A 325 -17.51 -9.15 -25.92
N VAL A 326 -17.13 -10.42 -26.03
CA VAL A 326 -17.08 -11.16 -27.30
C VAL A 326 -18.05 -12.32 -27.22
N ILE A 327 -18.99 -12.37 -28.15
CA ILE A 327 -20.06 -13.35 -28.20
C ILE A 327 -19.93 -14.14 -29.49
N PHE A 328 -19.83 -15.46 -29.34
CA PHE A 328 -19.91 -16.45 -30.41
C PHE A 328 -21.22 -17.23 -30.28
#